data_AF-A0A1B8BA21-F1
#
_entry.id   AF-A0A1B8BA21-F1
#
_cell.length_a   1.000
_cell.length_b   1.000
_cell.length_c   1.000
_cell.angle_alpha   90.00
_cell.angle_beta   90.00
_cell.angle_gamma   90.00
#
_symmetry.space_group_name_H-M   'P 1'
#
loop_
_entity.id
_entity.type
_entity.pdbx_description
1 polymer ?
#
loop_
_entity_poly.entity_id
_entity_poly.type
_entity_poly.pdbx_seq_one_letter_code
_entity_poly.pdbx_strand_id
1 'polypeptide(L)'
;MLQKPFALQATEFSTYVSPIIRRAMHLTSSIDERYLWADALCVTHHDPKAASEQLAAMGTIYANAIITIIAADGDSMSGMLGLKGASPSRERPQDFEVPFGDETLVVQRWIKPDNNTVAQYVERGWTFQEQELSRRRIFFLKHMLLWMCGCSRWHEDFTLYTELDKFNRNLDITMAGFPDDQRLSTYIGDYNCRSLTFEEDTLPAISGLLSVFSRSFEGGFLYGIPEMFFEHSLGWRRPWWYKEGLRRRVVSGRPTKNQFAFSGLPSWSWLGWKGHVELRYQTAVRVRSDYIPFSIDGRHRIEEAFPITEWYTSVYASDPPQRRRRIRSTWFENRDRFKDFTKPIPLGWSRRDVDTATSSQSEPCPHPDGCGKYIFQHDAITEINGNPVEWHYPFPVNEITMTTAPFMPDQTQYLFCETFQATLSGYQQEIYRSIYPKHLEAKLCDRFGKVIGKLDLVNQDSMNLFPEFADTAENGLQVDVVAICKLKKYTKKESDSPQTTQNLYLILWVEWKDGIAYRLSSGEVIAEDWEKLDLKKISLVLG
;
A
#
# COMPACT_ATOMS: atom_id res chain seq x y z
N MET A 1 0.08 -16.60 -32.49
CA MET A 1 0.54 -17.97 -32.85
C MET A 1 -0.23 -19.07 -32.12
N LEU A 2 -0.48 -18.96 -30.80
CA LEU A 2 -1.38 -19.84 -30.03
C LEU A 2 -2.88 -19.80 -30.43
N GLN A 3 -3.21 -19.14 -31.54
CA GLN A 3 -4.59 -18.95 -32.02
C GLN A 3 -5.09 -20.10 -32.89
N LYS A 4 -4.23 -21.07 -33.22
CA LYS A 4 -4.59 -22.27 -33.98
C LYS A 4 -4.69 -23.49 -33.04
N PRO A 5 -5.71 -24.36 -33.21
CA PRO A 5 -5.77 -25.63 -32.50
C PRO A 5 -4.47 -26.43 -32.66
N PHE A 6 -4.07 -27.14 -31.61
CA PHE A 6 -2.88 -28.02 -31.58
C PHE A 6 -1.53 -27.32 -31.81
N ALA A 7 -1.45 -25.98 -31.77
CA ALA A 7 -0.19 -25.25 -31.96
C ALA A 7 0.94 -25.73 -31.02
N LEU A 8 0.63 -26.11 -29.79
CA LEU A 8 1.63 -26.60 -28.82
C LEU A 8 2.08 -28.05 -29.05
N GLN A 9 1.39 -28.81 -29.91
CA GLN A 9 1.78 -30.17 -30.31
C GLN A 9 2.72 -30.18 -31.50
N ALA A 10 2.80 -29.08 -32.25
CA ALA A 10 3.74 -28.96 -33.35
C ALA A 10 5.18 -29.03 -32.81
N THR A 11 6.03 -29.83 -33.46
CA THR A 11 7.42 -30.08 -33.04
C THR A 11 8.23 -28.79 -32.93
N GLU A 12 7.91 -27.82 -33.78
CA GLU A 12 8.47 -26.46 -33.81
C GLU A 12 8.23 -25.66 -32.51
N PHE A 13 7.17 -25.94 -31.74
CA PHE A 13 6.83 -25.18 -30.53
C PHE A 13 6.94 -25.99 -29.25
N SER A 14 6.78 -27.32 -29.34
CA SER A 14 6.78 -28.18 -28.16
C SER A 14 8.09 -28.05 -27.35
N THR A 15 9.23 -27.89 -28.01
CA THR A 15 10.53 -27.75 -27.33
C THR A 15 10.70 -26.43 -26.56
N TYR A 16 9.91 -25.40 -26.88
CA TYR A 16 9.96 -24.09 -26.24
C TYR A 16 9.01 -23.96 -25.03
N VAL A 17 8.10 -24.91 -24.83
CA VAL A 17 7.22 -24.93 -23.65
C VAL A 17 7.98 -25.55 -22.49
N SER A 18 8.26 -24.72 -21.48
CA SER A 18 8.99 -25.15 -20.28
C SER A 18 8.26 -26.28 -19.54
N PRO A 19 9.00 -27.17 -18.84
CA PRO A 19 8.42 -28.25 -18.06
C PRO A 19 7.34 -27.80 -17.07
N ILE A 20 7.55 -26.65 -16.40
CA ILE A 20 6.58 -26.11 -15.44
C ILE A 20 5.23 -25.80 -16.10
N ILE A 21 5.22 -25.26 -17.32
CA ILE A 21 3.98 -24.94 -18.04
C ILE A 21 3.26 -26.23 -18.44
N ARG A 22 3.99 -27.27 -18.84
CA ARG A 22 3.41 -28.59 -19.14
C ARG A 22 2.78 -29.23 -17.90
N ARG A 23 3.43 -29.10 -16.75
CA ARG A 23 2.90 -29.55 -15.45
C ARG A 23 1.66 -28.75 -15.04
N ALA A 24 1.66 -27.44 -15.27
CA ALA A 24 0.49 -26.60 -15.07
C ALA A 24 -0.68 -27.03 -15.97
N MET A 25 -0.45 -27.31 -17.26
CA MET A 25 -1.49 -27.83 -18.17
C MET A 25 -2.05 -29.17 -17.69
N HIS A 26 -1.19 -30.07 -17.21
CA HIS A 26 -1.63 -31.34 -16.63
C HIS A 26 -2.50 -31.12 -15.39
N LEU A 27 -2.08 -30.24 -14.48
CA LEU A 27 -2.86 -29.90 -13.28
C LEU A 27 -4.21 -29.28 -13.66
N THR A 28 -4.23 -28.31 -14.58
CA THR A 28 -5.45 -27.69 -15.11
C THR A 28 -6.43 -28.74 -15.62
N SER A 29 -5.96 -29.70 -16.43
CA SER A 29 -6.80 -30.81 -16.89
C SER A 29 -7.22 -31.76 -15.78
N SER A 30 -6.41 -31.94 -14.73
CA SER A 30 -6.71 -32.86 -13.61
C SER A 30 -7.77 -32.31 -12.66
N ILE A 31 -8.00 -30.99 -12.67
CA ILE A 31 -9.05 -30.32 -11.90
C ILE A 31 -10.28 -29.98 -12.77
N ASP A 32 -10.43 -30.67 -13.90
CA ASP A 32 -11.52 -30.49 -14.89
C ASP A 32 -11.64 -29.08 -15.49
N GLU A 33 -10.55 -28.32 -15.49
CA GLU A 33 -10.49 -27.00 -16.13
C GLU A 33 -9.90 -27.07 -17.54
N ARG A 34 -10.35 -26.17 -18.42
CA ARG A 34 -9.97 -26.16 -19.85
C ARG A 34 -8.91 -25.12 -20.20
N TYR A 35 -8.85 -24.01 -19.47
CA TYR A 35 -8.05 -22.85 -19.86
C TYR A 35 -6.93 -22.60 -18.85
N LEU A 36 -5.72 -22.40 -19.35
CA LEU A 36 -4.56 -21.97 -18.59
C LEU A 36 -4.06 -20.64 -19.18
N TRP A 37 -3.89 -19.65 -18.32
CA TRP A 37 -3.15 -18.43 -18.64
C TRP A 37 -1.76 -18.51 -18.01
N ALA A 38 -0.72 -18.25 -18.80
CA ALA A 38 0.66 -18.16 -18.34
C ALA A 38 1.33 -16.98 -19.04
N ASP A 39 1.93 -16.08 -18.27
CA ASP A 39 2.55 -14.84 -18.77
C ASP A 39 3.55 -15.11 -19.90
N ALA A 40 4.41 -16.11 -19.75
CA ALA A 40 5.41 -16.53 -20.73
C ALA A 40 4.82 -16.95 -22.10
N LEU A 41 3.53 -17.30 -22.15
CA LEU A 41 2.83 -17.68 -23.38
C LEU A 41 1.87 -16.60 -23.89
N CYS A 42 1.23 -15.88 -22.96
CA CYS A 42 0.15 -14.96 -23.26
C CYS A 42 0.62 -13.51 -23.42
N VAL A 43 1.73 -13.12 -22.77
CA VAL A 43 2.31 -11.78 -22.88
C VAL A 43 3.30 -11.75 -24.03
N THR A 44 3.02 -10.91 -25.03
CA THR A 44 3.84 -10.78 -26.24
C THR A 44 4.98 -9.80 -26.01
N HIS A 45 6.06 -10.25 -25.38
CA HIS A 45 7.20 -9.40 -24.98
C HIS A 45 7.93 -8.68 -26.14
N HIS A 46 7.73 -9.07 -27.40
CA HIS A 46 8.31 -8.40 -28.58
C HIS A 46 7.46 -7.22 -29.08
N ASP A 47 6.23 -7.07 -28.59
CA ASP A 47 5.34 -5.94 -28.86
C ASP A 47 5.02 -5.25 -27.53
N PRO A 48 5.71 -4.14 -27.20
CA PRO A 48 5.50 -3.40 -25.96
C PRO A 48 4.05 -2.93 -25.77
N LYS A 49 3.32 -2.65 -26.86
CA LYS A 49 1.94 -2.19 -26.78
C LYS A 49 1.02 -3.36 -26.39
N ALA A 50 1.13 -4.49 -27.10
CA ALA A 50 0.35 -5.68 -26.76
C ALA A 50 0.72 -6.24 -25.37
N ALA A 51 2.01 -6.18 -25.00
CA ALA A 51 2.45 -6.50 -23.65
C ALA A 51 1.80 -5.57 -22.63
N SER A 52 1.79 -4.25 -22.86
CA SER A 52 1.14 -3.28 -21.97
C SER A 52 -0.36 -3.54 -21.80
N GLU A 53 -1.06 -3.94 -22.86
CA GLU A 53 -2.49 -4.30 -22.78
C GLU A 53 -2.72 -5.56 -21.92
N GLN A 54 -1.88 -6.59 -22.09
CA GLN A 54 -1.94 -7.79 -21.25
C GLN A 54 -1.56 -7.51 -19.79
N LEU A 55 -0.53 -6.68 -19.55
CA LEU A 55 -0.12 -6.26 -18.21
C LEU A 55 -1.22 -5.44 -17.52
N ALA A 56 -1.92 -4.57 -18.26
CA ALA A 56 -3.07 -3.86 -17.74
C ALA A 56 -4.22 -4.81 -17.34
N ALA A 57 -4.37 -5.93 -18.07
CA ALA A 57 -5.36 -6.96 -17.77
C ALA A 57 -4.94 -7.96 -16.68
N MET A 58 -3.66 -8.04 -16.30
CA MET A 58 -3.15 -9.03 -15.34
C MET A 58 -3.95 -9.04 -14.05
N GLY A 59 -4.24 -7.86 -13.50
CA GLY A 59 -5.03 -7.78 -12.27
C GLY A 59 -6.41 -8.41 -12.39
N THR A 60 -7.09 -8.18 -13.51
CA THR A 60 -8.40 -8.79 -13.81
C THR A 60 -8.28 -10.29 -14.05
N ILE A 61 -7.21 -10.76 -14.69
CA ILE A 61 -6.96 -12.18 -14.93
C ILE A 61 -6.83 -12.92 -13.58
N TYR A 62 -5.96 -12.46 -12.69
CA TYR A 62 -5.80 -13.10 -11.37
C TYR A 62 -7.05 -12.97 -10.49
N ALA A 63 -7.73 -11.82 -10.53
CA ALA A 63 -8.96 -11.61 -9.74
C ALA A 63 -10.13 -12.53 -10.16
N ASN A 64 -10.15 -12.97 -11.42
CA ASN A 64 -11.20 -13.83 -11.99
C ASN A 64 -10.73 -15.26 -12.28
N ALA A 65 -9.47 -15.58 -12.04
CA ALA A 65 -8.97 -16.94 -12.12
C ALA A 65 -9.74 -17.83 -11.13
N ILE A 66 -10.15 -19.02 -11.59
CA ILE A 66 -10.75 -20.05 -10.73
C ILE A 66 -9.75 -20.41 -9.62
N ILE A 67 -8.48 -20.51 -10.00
CA ILE A 67 -7.34 -20.86 -9.19
C ILE A 67 -6.06 -20.32 -9.83
N THR A 68 -5.16 -19.83 -8.99
CA THR A 68 -3.80 -19.46 -9.40
C THR A 68 -2.82 -20.50 -8.92
N ILE A 69 -2.00 -21.01 -9.84
CA ILE A 69 -0.97 -22.02 -9.57
C ILE A 69 0.35 -21.28 -9.31
N ILE A 70 0.90 -21.43 -8.12
CA ILE A 70 2.14 -20.78 -7.69
C ILE A 70 3.18 -21.86 -7.46
N ALA A 71 4.24 -21.88 -8.26
CA ALA A 71 5.37 -22.78 -8.06
C ALA A 71 6.52 -22.04 -7.37
N ALA A 72 6.76 -22.38 -6.10
CA ALA A 72 7.85 -21.84 -5.29
C ALA A 72 8.88 -22.93 -4.90
N ASP A 73 8.71 -24.15 -5.39
CA ASP A 73 9.55 -25.32 -5.11
C ASP A 73 10.72 -25.49 -6.10
N GLY A 74 10.87 -24.59 -7.06
CA GLY A 74 11.93 -24.63 -8.06
C GLY A 74 11.77 -23.58 -9.14
N ASP A 75 12.50 -23.76 -10.24
CA ASP A 75 12.48 -22.89 -11.40
C ASP A 75 11.59 -23.44 -12.54
N SER A 76 11.67 -22.80 -13.72
CA SER A 76 10.90 -23.20 -14.90
C SER A 76 11.14 -24.65 -15.38
N MET A 77 12.25 -25.28 -14.97
CA MET A 77 12.64 -26.62 -15.37
C MET A 77 12.30 -27.67 -14.31
N SER A 78 12.32 -27.29 -13.03
CA SER A 78 12.27 -28.20 -11.89
C SER A 78 11.00 -28.12 -11.03
N GLY A 79 10.30 -26.97 -11.00
CA GLY A 79 9.18 -26.72 -10.09
C GLY A 79 7.88 -27.49 -10.40
N MET A 80 6.96 -27.51 -9.44
CA MET A 80 5.72 -28.30 -9.40
C MET A 80 5.95 -29.83 -9.24
N LEU A 81 6.73 -30.23 -8.23
CA LEU A 81 6.95 -31.65 -7.89
C LEU A 81 5.75 -32.27 -7.15
N GLY A 82 5.62 -33.59 -7.23
CA GLY A 82 4.58 -34.37 -6.54
C GLY A 82 3.27 -34.56 -7.32
N LEU A 83 3.20 -34.10 -8.57
CA LEU A 83 2.07 -34.38 -9.48
C LEU A 83 2.19 -35.78 -10.08
N LYS A 84 1.29 -36.68 -9.66
CA LYS A 84 1.19 -38.05 -10.15
C LYS A 84 1.03 -38.05 -11.68
N GLY A 85 1.94 -38.74 -12.38
CA GLY A 85 1.93 -38.87 -13.85
C GLY A 85 2.55 -37.70 -14.61
N ALA A 86 2.93 -36.60 -13.95
CA ALA A 86 3.46 -35.39 -14.61
C ALA A 86 4.79 -34.88 -14.06
N SER A 87 5.17 -35.27 -12.84
CA SER A 87 6.42 -34.85 -12.21
C SER A 87 6.97 -35.95 -11.29
N PRO A 88 8.27 -35.93 -10.96
CA PRO A 88 8.82 -36.78 -9.92
C PRO A 88 8.12 -36.61 -8.58
N SER A 89 8.20 -37.65 -7.74
CA SER A 89 7.78 -37.59 -6.35
C SER A 89 8.56 -36.52 -5.59
N ARG A 90 7.90 -35.85 -4.65
CA ARG A 90 8.53 -34.86 -3.77
C ARG A 90 9.21 -35.57 -2.61
N GLU A 91 10.42 -35.13 -2.24
CA GLU A 91 11.07 -35.56 -1.02
C GLU A 91 10.36 -34.97 0.21
N ARG A 92 9.79 -35.85 1.03
CA ARG A 92 9.18 -35.50 2.30
C ARG A 92 9.97 -36.15 3.44
N PRO A 93 10.65 -35.38 4.30
CA PRO A 93 11.25 -35.95 5.50
C PRO A 93 10.13 -36.45 6.43
N GLN A 94 9.96 -37.77 6.52
CA GLN A 94 9.15 -38.43 7.55
C GLN A 94 10.11 -38.78 8.67
N ASP A 95 9.93 -38.14 9.83
CA ASP A 95 11.00 -38.18 10.82
C ASP A 95 10.92 -39.40 11.76
N PHE A 96 9.75 -39.92 12.18
CA PHE A 96 9.73 -41.08 13.10
C PHE A 96 8.47 -41.97 13.02
N GLU A 97 8.69 -43.28 13.06
CA GLU A 97 7.74 -44.32 13.43
C GLU A 97 7.77 -44.49 14.95
N VAL A 98 6.71 -44.07 15.66
CA VAL A 98 6.57 -44.32 17.10
C VAL A 98 5.72 -45.57 17.27
N PRO A 99 6.26 -46.68 17.81
CA PRO A 99 5.46 -47.87 18.07
C PRO A 99 4.38 -47.56 19.13
N PHE A 100 3.14 -47.93 18.84
CA PHE A 100 1.97 -47.73 19.69
C PHE A 100 1.15 -49.03 19.72
N GLY A 101 1.58 -49.98 20.56
CA GLY A 101 1.01 -51.33 20.56
C GLY A 101 1.35 -52.06 19.26
N ASP A 102 0.33 -52.62 18.60
CA ASP A 102 0.44 -53.29 17.28
C ASP A 102 0.40 -52.31 16.10
N GLU A 103 0.26 -51.01 16.39
CA GLU A 103 0.22 -49.93 15.41
C GLU A 103 1.51 -49.10 15.44
N THR A 104 1.78 -48.43 14.33
CA THR A 104 2.86 -47.45 14.22
C THR A 104 2.26 -46.07 14.05
N LEU A 105 2.52 -45.17 14.99
CA LEU A 105 2.18 -43.76 14.84
C LEU A 105 3.23 -43.09 13.97
N VAL A 106 2.78 -42.57 12.82
CA VAL A 106 3.61 -41.71 11.97
C VAL A 106 3.51 -40.30 12.50
N VAL A 107 4.59 -39.81 13.12
CA VAL A 107 4.66 -38.41 13.54
C VAL A 107 5.11 -37.58 12.36
N GLN A 108 4.15 -36.95 11.69
CA GLN A 108 4.46 -35.90 10.73
C GLN A 108 4.97 -34.68 11.51
N ARG A 109 6.25 -34.37 11.37
CA ARG A 109 6.78 -33.08 11.82
C ARG A 109 5.96 -32.02 11.11
N TRP A 110 5.36 -31.09 11.85
CA TRP A 110 4.77 -29.91 11.24
C TRP A 110 5.88 -29.18 10.47
N ILE A 111 5.95 -29.41 9.16
CA ILE A 111 6.94 -28.75 8.31
C ILE A 111 6.42 -27.33 8.19
N LYS A 112 7.01 -26.42 8.98
CA LYS A 112 6.83 -24.99 8.72
C LYS A 112 7.14 -24.78 7.23
N PRO A 113 6.28 -24.09 6.47
CA PRO A 113 6.62 -23.69 5.11
C PRO A 113 8.05 -23.17 5.10
N ASP A 114 8.90 -23.69 4.20
CA ASP A 114 10.28 -23.22 4.12
C ASP A 114 10.22 -21.73 3.77
N ASN A 115 10.47 -20.91 4.79
CA ASN A 115 10.38 -19.46 4.71
C ASN A 115 11.23 -18.93 3.55
N ASN A 116 12.32 -19.61 3.18
CA ASN A 116 13.17 -19.19 2.06
C ASN A 116 12.50 -19.38 0.70
N THR A 117 11.78 -20.49 0.49
CA THR A 117 11.08 -20.72 -0.79
C THR A 117 9.89 -19.79 -0.98
N VAL A 118 9.11 -19.57 0.09
CA VAL A 118 8.05 -18.56 0.07
C VAL A 118 8.66 -17.16 -0.10
N ALA A 119 9.77 -16.86 0.60
CA ALA A 119 10.48 -15.58 0.50
C ALA A 119 10.89 -15.26 -0.93
N GLN A 120 11.51 -16.19 -1.66
CA GLN A 120 11.93 -15.95 -3.05
C GLN A 120 10.76 -15.59 -3.98
N TYR A 121 9.60 -16.22 -3.80
CA TYR A 121 8.40 -15.88 -4.56
C TYR A 121 7.86 -14.50 -4.16
N VAL A 122 7.70 -14.23 -2.87
CA VAL A 122 7.11 -12.96 -2.39
C VAL A 122 8.05 -11.76 -2.56
N GLU A 123 9.35 -11.97 -2.70
CA GLU A 123 10.32 -10.90 -2.96
C GLU A 123 10.19 -10.31 -4.37
N ARG A 124 9.55 -11.00 -5.32
CA ARG A 124 9.37 -10.50 -6.69
C ARG A 124 8.20 -9.52 -6.75
N GLY A 125 8.41 -8.33 -7.32
CA GLY A 125 7.38 -7.28 -7.39
C GLY A 125 6.16 -7.70 -8.23
N TRP A 126 6.39 -8.36 -9.36
CA TRP A 126 5.32 -8.85 -10.24
C TRP A 126 4.39 -9.88 -9.57
N THR A 127 4.91 -10.67 -8.62
CA THR A 127 4.11 -11.71 -7.94
C THR A 127 3.12 -11.13 -6.93
N PHE A 128 3.20 -9.83 -6.63
CA PHE A 128 2.31 -9.19 -5.65
C PHE A 128 0.86 -9.21 -6.10
N GLN A 129 0.60 -8.85 -7.35
CA GLN A 129 -0.75 -8.90 -7.91
C GLN A 129 -1.27 -10.34 -8.03
N GLU A 130 -0.38 -11.28 -8.39
CA GLU A 130 -0.72 -12.71 -8.47
C GLU A 130 -1.18 -13.24 -7.11
N GLN A 131 -0.47 -12.84 -6.05
CA GLN A 131 -0.83 -13.19 -4.70
C GLN A 131 -2.13 -12.48 -4.32
N GLU A 132 -2.16 -11.17 -4.26
CA GLU A 132 -3.22 -10.43 -3.55
C GLU A 132 -4.57 -10.45 -4.27
N LEU A 133 -4.59 -10.51 -5.60
CA LEU A 133 -5.85 -10.48 -6.36
C LEU A 133 -6.48 -11.88 -6.50
N SER A 134 -5.68 -12.94 -6.47
CA SER A 134 -6.18 -14.31 -6.63
C SER A 134 -7.09 -14.75 -5.47
N ARG A 135 -8.29 -15.20 -5.80
CA ARG A 135 -9.28 -15.69 -4.82
C ARG A 135 -8.91 -17.04 -4.21
N ARG A 136 -8.23 -17.88 -4.99
CA ARG A 136 -7.81 -19.23 -4.64
C ARG A 136 -6.41 -19.47 -5.22
N ARG A 137 -5.52 -20.03 -4.42
CA ARG A 137 -4.12 -20.26 -4.78
C ARG A 137 -3.69 -21.65 -4.33
N ILE A 138 -2.98 -22.38 -5.19
CA ILE A 138 -2.17 -23.54 -4.78
C ILE A 138 -0.72 -23.13 -4.85
N PHE A 139 -0.03 -23.20 -3.72
CA PHE A 139 1.41 -23.08 -3.64
C PHE A 139 2.02 -24.48 -3.68
N PHE A 140 2.89 -24.70 -4.66
CA PHE A 140 3.86 -25.79 -4.66
C PHE A 140 5.08 -25.29 -3.89
N LEU A 141 5.24 -25.80 -2.67
CA LEU A 141 6.41 -25.54 -1.83
C LEU A 141 7.32 -26.78 -1.85
N LYS A 142 8.58 -26.59 -1.45
CA LYS A 142 9.62 -27.64 -1.52
C LYS A 142 9.22 -28.98 -0.90
N HIS A 143 8.43 -28.96 0.17
CA HIS A 143 8.02 -30.17 0.91
C HIS A 143 6.49 -30.39 0.96
N MET A 144 5.67 -29.42 0.56
CA MET A 144 4.21 -29.47 0.74
C MET A 144 3.44 -28.68 -0.33
N LEU A 145 2.17 -29.01 -0.53
CA LEU A 145 1.21 -28.12 -1.17
C LEU A 145 0.45 -27.34 -0.10
N LEU A 146 0.26 -26.05 -0.38
CA LEU A 146 -0.54 -25.16 0.44
C LEU A 146 -1.63 -24.56 -0.44
N TRP A 147 -2.89 -24.86 -0.13
CA TRP A 147 -4.04 -24.19 -0.69
C TRP A 147 -4.43 -23.00 0.19
N MET A 148 -4.70 -21.86 -0.45
CA MET A 148 -5.18 -20.67 0.24
C MET A 148 -6.35 -20.08 -0.52
N CYS A 149 -7.50 -19.94 0.14
CA CYS A 149 -8.60 -19.13 -0.35
C CYS A 149 -8.89 -17.98 0.60
N GLY A 150 -9.90 -17.18 0.30
CA GLY A 150 -10.30 -16.07 1.15
C GLY A 150 -10.99 -16.44 2.46
N CYS A 151 -11.20 -17.73 2.73
CA CYS A 151 -11.93 -18.22 3.92
C CYS A 151 -11.10 -19.21 4.76
N SER A 152 -10.09 -19.87 4.16
CA SER A 152 -9.32 -20.93 4.82
C SER A 152 -7.97 -21.15 4.15
N ARG A 153 -7.07 -21.78 4.90
CA ARG A 153 -5.77 -22.26 4.43
C ARG A 153 -5.70 -23.76 4.68
N TRP A 154 -5.35 -24.53 3.65
CA TRP A 154 -5.24 -25.98 3.73
C TRP A 154 -3.83 -26.40 3.34
N HIS A 155 -3.26 -27.36 4.06
CA HIS A 155 -2.03 -28.02 3.67
C HIS A 155 -2.26 -29.53 3.56
N GLU A 156 -1.38 -30.21 2.82
CA GLU A 156 -1.49 -31.65 2.58
C GLU A 156 -1.51 -32.52 3.84
N ASP A 157 -1.04 -32.00 4.98
CA ASP A 157 -1.04 -32.72 6.26
C ASP A 157 -2.37 -32.58 7.04
N PHE A 158 -3.34 -31.79 6.54
CA PHE A 158 -4.67 -31.75 7.15
C PHE A 158 -5.52 -32.92 6.67
N THR A 159 -6.20 -33.58 7.59
CA THR A 159 -7.24 -34.55 7.25
C THR A 159 -8.50 -33.81 6.80
N LEU A 160 -9.22 -34.43 5.86
CA LEU A 160 -10.56 -34.01 5.49
C LEU A 160 -11.40 -33.87 6.77
N TYR A 161 -12.22 -32.82 6.85
CA TYR A 161 -13.09 -32.48 8.00
C TYR A 161 -12.39 -31.93 9.25
N THR A 162 -11.10 -31.57 9.18
CA THR A 162 -10.47 -30.77 10.25
C THR A 162 -11.15 -29.40 10.36
N GLU A 163 -11.59 -29.01 11.56
CA GLU A 163 -12.03 -27.64 11.82
C GLU A 163 -10.83 -26.69 11.71
N LEU A 164 -10.89 -25.77 10.75
CA LEU A 164 -9.84 -24.78 10.54
C LEU A 164 -10.33 -23.42 11.05
N ASP A 165 -9.41 -22.66 11.64
CA ASP A 165 -9.65 -21.24 11.91
C ASP A 165 -10.02 -20.53 10.61
N LYS A 166 -11.09 -19.74 10.66
CA LYS A 166 -11.52 -18.90 9.53
C LYS A 166 -10.40 -17.92 9.23
N PHE A 167 -9.84 -18.02 8.02
CA PHE A 167 -8.87 -17.06 7.51
C PHE A 167 -9.61 -16.02 6.67
N ASN A 168 -9.95 -14.87 7.23
CA ASN A 168 -10.56 -13.78 6.47
C ASN A 168 -9.50 -12.96 5.72
N ARG A 169 -9.83 -12.51 4.51
CA ARG A 169 -8.94 -11.60 3.76
C ARG A 169 -9.02 -10.19 4.33
N ASN A 170 -7.88 -9.53 4.39
CA ASN A 170 -7.75 -8.14 4.85
C ASN A 170 -8.35 -7.09 3.89
N LEU A 171 -9.15 -7.49 2.89
CA LEU A 171 -9.68 -6.63 1.82
C LEU A 171 -11.18 -6.32 1.96
N ASP A 172 -11.84 -6.81 3.01
CA ASP A 172 -13.31 -6.80 3.08
C ASP A 172 -13.90 -5.37 3.10
N ILE A 173 -13.24 -4.40 3.76
CA ILE A 173 -13.67 -2.99 3.76
C ILE A 173 -13.59 -2.38 2.35
N THR A 174 -12.42 -2.49 1.72
CA THR A 174 -12.18 -1.94 0.38
C THR A 174 -13.08 -2.61 -0.65
N MET A 175 -13.24 -3.93 -0.60
CA MET A 175 -14.11 -4.63 -1.55
C MET A 175 -15.60 -4.36 -1.33
N ALA A 176 -16.00 -3.94 -0.12
CA ALA A 176 -17.36 -3.51 0.20
C ALA A 176 -17.67 -2.05 -0.21
N GLY A 177 -16.73 -1.33 -0.83
CA GLY A 177 -16.95 0.05 -1.31
C GLY A 177 -16.42 1.16 -0.42
N PHE A 178 -15.74 0.82 0.68
CA PHE A 178 -15.27 1.79 1.65
C PHE A 178 -13.76 2.03 1.49
N PRO A 179 -13.28 3.29 1.50
CA PRO A 179 -11.85 3.57 1.51
C PRO A 179 -11.22 3.06 2.83
N ASP A 180 -10.13 2.31 2.72
CA ASP A 180 -9.34 1.83 3.87
C ASP A 180 -7.87 2.23 3.68
N ASP A 181 -7.54 3.43 4.16
CA ASP A 181 -6.22 4.06 4.04
C ASP A 181 -5.12 3.28 4.80
N GLN A 182 -5.46 2.70 5.96
CA GLN A 182 -4.56 1.84 6.72
C GLN A 182 -4.17 0.59 5.93
N ARG A 183 -5.15 -0.10 5.34
CA ARG A 183 -4.88 -1.28 4.51
C ARG A 183 -4.13 -0.89 3.25
N LEU A 184 -4.53 0.18 2.56
CA LEU A 184 -3.79 0.70 1.41
C LEU A 184 -2.31 0.94 1.76
N SER A 185 -2.02 1.58 2.89
CA SER A 185 -0.65 1.80 3.37
C SER A 185 0.11 0.49 3.59
N THR A 186 -0.55 -0.53 4.18
CA THR A 186 0.04 -1.87 4.37
C THR A 186 0.41 -2.51 3.03
N TYR A 187 -0.53 -2.53 2.08
CA TYR A 187 -0.30 -3.10 0.74
C TYR A 187 0.84 -2.39 0.00
N ILE A 188 0.90 -1.06 0.09
CA ILE A 188 1.97 -0.27 -0.53
C ILE A 188 3.32 -0.55 0.14
N GLY A 189 3.37 -0.63 1.47
CA GLY A 189 4.59 -0.97 2.21
C GLY A 189 5.15 -2.34 1.82
N ASP A 190 4.29 -3.36 1.82
CA ASP A 190 4.64 -4.74 1.44
C ASP A 190 5.10 -4.84 -0.01
N TYR A 191 4.40 -4.16 -0.93
CA TYR A 191 4.77 -4.12 -2.33
C TYR A 191 6.11 -3.44 -2.55
N ASN A 192 6.31 -2.27 -1.94
CA ASN A 192 7.42 -1.39 -2.30
C ASN A 192 8.79 -1.91 -1.82
N CYS A 193 8.80 -2.87 -0.89
CA CYS A 193 9.98 -3.64 -0.48
C CYS A 193 10.43 -4.67 -1.53
N ARG A 194 9.54 -5.09 -2.44
CA ARG A 194 9.82 -6.14 -3.41
C ARG A 194 10.81 -5.68 -4.49
N SER A 195 11.50 -6.66 -5.07
CA SER A 195 12.49 -6.50 -6.12
C SER A 195 11.87 -6.69 -7.50
N LEU A 196 12.24 -5.80 -8.42
CA LEU A 196 11.88 -5.85 -9.83
C LEU A 196 13.17 -5.97 -10.65
N THR A 197 13.11 -6.68 -11.77
CA THR A 197 14.23 -6.75 -12.72
C THR A 197 14.59 -5.36 -13.25
N PHE A 198 13.58 -4.54 -13.53
CA PHE A 198 13.70 -3.13 -13.88
C PHE A 198 12.90 -2.31 -12.88
N GLU A 199 13.56 -1.42 -12.14
CA GLU A 199 12.90 -0.71 -11.04
C GLU A 199 11.83 0.26 -11.52
N GLU A 200 11.97 0.76 -12.76
CA GLU A 200 10.97 1.59 -13.43
C GLU A 200 9.66 0.87 -13.79
N ASP A 201 9.59 -0.46 -13.64
CA ASP A 201 8.37 -1.25 -13.87
C ASP A 201 7.42 -1.26 -12.66
N THR A 202 7.74 -0.49 -11.62
CA THR A 202 7.00 -0.44 -10.35
C THR A 202 5.51 -0.08 -10.53
N LEU A 203 5.17 0.93 -11.34
CA LEU A 203 3.77 1.27 -11.57
C LEU A 203 3.04 0.16 -12.35
N PRO A 204 3.54 -0.31 -13.51
CA PRO A 204 2.96 -1.47 -14.21
C PRO A 204 2.74 -2.69 -13.29
N ALA A 205 3.72 -2.99 -12.43
CA ALA A 205 3.71 -4.16 -11.56
C ALA A 205 2.77 -4.06 -10.35
N ILE A 206 2.13 -2.91 -10.08
CA ILE A 206 1.04 -2.79 -9.08
C ILE A 206 -0.30 -2.30 -9.67
N SER A 207 -0.31 -1.87 -10.94
CA SER A 207 -1.46 -1.16 -11.53
C SER A 207 -2.79 -1.91 -11.44
N GLY A 208 -2.81 -3.24 -11.57
CA GLY A 208 -4.05 -4.01 -11.46
C GLY A 208 -4.64 -4.02 -10.04
N LEU A 209 -3.80 -3.97 -9.00
CA LEU A 209 -4.29 -3.82 -7.62
C LEU A 209 -4.88 -2.42 -7.38
N LEU A 210 -4.16 -1.38 -7.80
CA LEU A 210 -4.63 0.01 -7.68
C LEU A 210 -5.94 0.23 -8.47
N SER A 211 -6.05 -0.38 -9.64
CA SER A 211 -7.26 -0.41 -10.45
C SER A 211 -8.44 -1.02 -9.67
N VAL A 212 -8.26 -2.17 -9.00
CA VAL A 212 -9.32 -2.74 -8.14
C VAL A 212 -9.69 -1.80 -7.00
N PHE A 213 -8.70 -1.19 -6.33
CA PHE A 213 -8.94 -0.28 -5.21
C PHE A 213 -9.63 1.02 -5.65
N SER A 214 -9.45 1.46 -6.89
CA SER A 214 -10.06 2.70 -7.41
C SER A 214 -11.60 2.73 -7.33
N ARG A 215 -12.24 1.57 -7.18
CA ARG A 215 -13.69 1.46 -6.99
C ARG A 215 -14.14 2.03 -5.64
N SER A 216 -13.25 2.08 -4.65
CA SER A 216 -13.50 2.60 -3.30
C SER A 216 -12.72 3.87 -2.99
N PHE A 217 -11.70 4.17 -3.82
CA PHE A 217 -10.92 5.40 -3.77
C PHE A 217 -11.28 6.25 -4.99
N GLU A 218 -12.24 7.16 -4.81
CA GLU A 218 -12.74 8.05 -5.87
C GLU A 218 -11.61 8.85 -6.54
N GLY A 219 -11.67 8.99 -7.85
CA GLY A 219 -10.61 9.60 -8.66
C GLY A 219 -9.44 8.67 -8.98
N GLY A 220 -9.36 7.49 -8.35
CA GLY A 220 -8.31 6.51 -8.60
C GLY A 220 -6.93 6.95 -8.07
N PHE A 221 -5.87 6.47 -8.72
CA PHE A 221 -4.50 6.66 -8.25
C PHE A 221 -3.61 7.33 -9.30
N LEU A 222 -3.01 8.46 -8.95
CA LEU A 222 -2.01 9.16 -9.76
C LEU A 222 -0.61 8.80 -9.26
N TYR A 223 0.15 8.03 -10.04
CA TYR A 223 1.42 7.44 -9.64
C TYR A 223 1.35 6.81 -8.23
N GLY A 224 0.32 5.99 -7.99
CA GLY A 224 0.12 5.30 -6.71
C GLY A 224 -0.39 6.17 -5.55
N ILE A 225 -0.56 7.47 -5.73
CA ILE A 225 -1.17 8.37 -4.74
C ILE A 225 -2.69 8.40 -4.96
N PRO A 226 -3.53 8.08 -3.96
CA PRO A 226 -4.98 8.16 -4.11
C PRO A 226 -5.44 9.62 -4.25
N GLU A 227 -6.16 9.95 -5.33
CA GLU A 227 -6.65 11.32 -5.55
C GLU A 227 -7.64 11.76 -4.46
N MET A 228 -8.49 10.84 -3.96
CA MET A 228 -9.41 11.08 -2.83
C MET A 228 -8.74 11.72 -1.60
N PHE A 229 -7.48 11.38 -1.31
CA PHE A 229 -6.70 11.85 -0.15
C PHE A 229 -5.38 12.51 -0.57
N PHE A 230 -5.36 13.19 -1.73
CA PHE A 230 -4.13 13.54 -2.42
C PHE A 230 -3.10 14.28 -1.56
N GLU A 231 -3.48 15.40 -0.93
CA GLU A 231 -2.58 16.22 -0.12
C GLU A 231 -2.01 15.47 1.07
N HIS A 232 -2.87 14.72 1.78
CA HIS A 232 -2.48 13.92 2.94
C HIS A 232 -1.50 12.80 2.53
N SER A 233 -1.76 12.19 1.37
CA SER A 233 -0.98 11.09 0.82
C SER A 233 0.39 11.51 0.25
N LEU A 234 0.57 12.77 -0.14
CA LEU A 234 1.90 13.32 -0.48
C LEU A 234 2.87 13.31 0.73
N GLY A 235 2.32 13.23 1.95
CA GLY A 235 3.05 13.12 3.20
C GLY A 235 3.56 11.72 3.55
N TRP A 236 3.58 10.79 2.59
CA TRP A 236 4.12 9.44 2.80
C TRP A 236 5.55 9.49 3.34
N ARG A 237 5.92 8.49 4.14
CA ARG A 237 7.21 8.45 4.86
C ARG A 237 7.70 7.02 5.04
N ARG A 238 8.84 6.86 5.73
CA ARG A 238 9.31 5.56 6.23
C ARG A 238 8.66 5.27 7.60
N PRO A 239 8.15 4.06 7.86
CA PRO A 239 7.71 3.69 9.20
C PRO A 239 8.87 3.71 10.20
N TRP A 240 8.61 4.22 11.40
CA TRP A 240 9.64 4.38 12.44
C TRP A 240 10.30 3.05 12.84
N TRP A 241 9.56 1.94 12.82
CA TRP A 241 10.03 0.59 13.19
C TRP A 241 10.90 -0.10 12.13
N TYR A 242 10.92 0.40 10.90
CA TYR A 242 11.61 -0.25 9.80
C TYR A 242 13.09 0.17 9.74
N LYS A 243 14.03 -0.78 9.82
CA LYS A 243 15.45 -0.46 10.01
C LYS A 243 16.13 0.15 8.78
N GLU A 244 15.68 -0.19 7.58
CA GLU A 244 16.33 0.22 6.35
C GLU A 244 15.77 1.56 5.83
N GLY A 245 16.64 2.38 5.24
CA GLY A 245 16.24 3.61 4.59
C GLY A 245 15.60 3.37 3.22
N LEU A 246 14.82 4.34 2.76
CA LEU A 246 14.34 4.41 1.38
C LEU A 246 15.45 4.93 0.47
N ARG A 247 15.54 4.36 -0.72
CA ARG A 247 16.41 4.89 -1.79
C ARG A 247 15.61 5.21 -3.04
N ARG A 248 16.09 6.16 -3.85
CA ARG A 248 15.53 6.40 -5.18
C ARG A 248 15.68 5.16 -6.05
N ARG A 249 14.65 4.86 -6.83
CA ARG A 249 14.71 3.83 -7.88
C ARG A 249 15.53 4.34 -9.05
N VAL A 250 16.30 3.44 -9.65
CA VAL A 250 17.19 3.76 -10.78
C VAL A 250 16.55 3.25 -12.06
N VAL A 251 16.35 4.15 -13.02
CA VAL A 251 15.88 3.79 -14.37
C VAL A 251 16.98 3.01 -15.06
N SER A 252 16.64 1.86 -15.63
CA SER A 252 17.61 1.03 -16.33
C SER A 252 18.09 1.65 -17.65
N GLY A 253 19.22 1.15 -18.16
CA GLY A 253 19.75 1.54 -19.48
C GLY A 253 18.99 0.93 -20.67
N ARG A 254 17.83 0.27 -20.46
CA ARG A 254 17.08 -0.35 -21.55
C ARG A 254 16.52 0.73 -22.50
N PRO A 255 16.52 0.50 -23.83
CA PRO A 255 16.00 1.48 -24.78
C PRO A 255 14.57 1.90 -24.44
N THR A 256 14.25 3.19 -24.56
CA THR A 256 12.92 3.75 -24.22
C THR A 256 11.77 3.00 -24.90
N LYS A 257 11.98 2.55 -26.15
CA LYS A 257 11.00 1.74 -26.90
C LYS A 257 10.67 0.38 -26.24
N ASN A 258 11.53 -0.11 -25.36
CA ASN A 258 11.36 -1.37 -24.63
C ASN A 258 10.90 -1.13 -23.18
N GLN A 259 10.70 0.13 -22.78
CA GLN A 259 10.14 0.48 -21.48
C GLN A 259 8.62 0.44 -21.55
N PHE A 260 7.97 0.07 -20.45
CA PHE A 260 6.51 0.20 -20.36
C PHE A 260 6.10 1.67 -20.25
N ALA A 261 4.83 1.95 -20.51
CA ALA A 261 4.28 3.27 -20.29
C ALA A 261 4.48 3.70 -18.83
N PHE A 262 4.67 5.01 -18.64
CA PHE A 262 4.75 5.64 -17.32
C PHE A 262 5.96 5.22 -16.44
N SER A 263 7.05 4.75 -17.06
CA SER A 263 8.31 4.45 -16.39
C SER A 263 9.08 5.66 -15.83
N GLY A 264 8.62 6.89 -16.09
CA GLY A 264 9.20 8.06 -15.41
C GLY A 264 8.72 8.12 -13.95
N LEU A 265 9.66 8.15 -13.02
CA LEU A 265 9.41 7.97 -11.59
C LEU A 265 9.55 9.31 -10.84
N PRO A 266 8.45 10.05 -10.63
CA PRO A 266 8.53 11.36 -9.97
C PRO A 266 9.06 11.28 -8.54
N SER A 267 9.59 12.39 -8.02
CA SER A 267 10.12 12.45 -6.65
C SER A 267 9.04 12.43 -5.58
N TRP A 268 7.89 13.02 -5.91
CA TRP A 268 6.74 13.17 -5.03
C TRP A 268 5.92 11.89 -4.85
N SER A 269 6.05 10.92 -5.76
CA SER A 269 5.41 9.61 -5.63
C SER A 269 6.32 8.64 -4.87
N TRP A 270 5.72 7.83 -4.00
CA TRP A 270 6.42 6.73 -3.32
C TRP A 270 6.94 5.67 -4.30
N LEU A 271 6.36 5.55 -5.50
CA LEU A 271 6.82 4.62 -6.53
C LEU A 271 8.24 4.93 -7.00
N GLY A 272 8.69 6.18 -6.91
CA GLY A 272 10.06 6.55 -7.23
C GLY A 272 11.10 6.12 -6.18
N TRP A 273 10.67 5.41 -5.14
CA TRP A 273 11.50 4.97 -4.02
C TRP A 273 11.37 3.46 -3.80
N LYS A 274 12.44 2.80 -3.33
CA LYS A 274 12.45 1.40 -2.91
C LYS A 274 12.63 1.31 -1.40
N GLY A 275 11.89 0.39 -0.77
CA GLY A 275 11.89 0.14 0.68
C GLY A 275 10.49 0.27 1.27
N HIS A 276 10.35 0.04 2.58
CA HIS A 276 9.04 0.07 3.23
C HIS A 276 8.52 1.50 3.35
N VAL A 277 7.46 1.80 2.61
CA VAL A 277 6.75 3.08 2.66
C VAL A 277 5.53 2.96 3.56
N GLU A 278 5.25 4.02 4.30
CA GLU A 278 4.03 4.24 5.05
C GLU A 278 3.35 5.48 4.45
N LEU A 279 2.16 5.30 3.85
CA LEU A 279 1.30 6.45 3.57
C LEU A 279 0.85 7.05 4.89
N ARG A 280 0.55 8.35 4.95
CA ARG A 280 -0.21 8.84 6.10
C ARG A 280 -1.60 8.18 6.06
N TYR A 281 -1.96 7.51 7.14
CA TYR A 281 -3.28 6.91 7.36
C TYR A 281 -3.92 7.56 8.59
N GLN A 282 -5.11 7.08 9.00
CA GLN A 282 -5.91 7.65 10.10
C GLN A 282 -6.58 8.97 9.71
N THR A 283 -7.13 9.07 8.51
CA THR A 283 -7.85 10.24 7.94
C THR A 283 -9.13 10.67 8.71
N ALA A 284 -9.28 10.23 9.96
CA ALA A 284 -10.39 10.52 10.86
C ALA A 284 -11.77 10.12 10.28
N VAL A 285 -11.76 9.10 9.42
CA VAL A 285 -12.95 8.53 8.77
C VAL A 285 -13.52 7.38 9.59
N ARG A 286 -12.71 6.33 9.74
CA ARG A 286 -13.09 5.08 10.41
C ARG A 286 -12.65 5.12 11.87
N VAL A 287 -13.58 4.78 12.76
CA VAL A 287 -13.34 4.61 14.20
C VAL A 287 -12.42 3.40 14.38
N ARG A 288 -11.43 3.51 15.26
CA ARG A 288 -10.41 2.46 15.49
C ARG A 288 -9.70 1.98 14.22
N SER A 289 -9.55 2.87 13.23
CA SER A 289 -8.65 2.63 12.08
C SER A 289 -7.18 2.50 12.48
N ASP A 290 -6.87 2.73 13.75
CA ASP A 290 -5.54 2.70 14.33
C ASP A 290 -5.26 1.44 15.15
N TYR A 291 -6.09 0.38 15.05
CA TYR A 291 -5.81 -0.89 15.74
C TYR A 291 -4.54 -1.53 15.20
N ILE A 292 -3.43 -1.07 15.74
CA ILE A 292 -2.11 -1.65 15.69
C ILE A 292 -1.95 -2.25 17.09
N PRO A 293 -1.70 -3.56 17.24
CA PRO A 293 -1.48 -4.21 18.54
C PRO A 293 -0.28 -3.67 19.35
N PHE A 294 0.35 -2.57 18.92
CA PHE A 294 1.64 -2.06 19.39
C PHE A 294 1.71 -0.53 19.38
N SER A 295 0.66 0.22 19.75
CA SER A 295 0.87 1.61 20.17
C SER A 295 1.69 1.59 21.46
N ILE A 296 3.02 1.73 21.34
CA ILE A 296 3.98 1.61 22.45
C ILE A 296 3.69 2.59 23.60
N ASP A 297 2.99 3.70 23.32
CA ASP A 297 2.63 4.72 24.31
C ASP A 297 1.13 4.70 24.72
N GLY A 298 0.35 3.75 24.20
CA GLY A 298 -1.11 3.65 24.41
C GLY A 298 -1.91 4.81 23.80
N ARG A 299 -1.32 5.65 22.93
CA ARG A 299 -2.01 6.82 22.37
C ARG A 299 -2.67 6.49 21.04
N HIS A 300 -3.97 6.70 20.98
CA HIS A 300 -4.76 6.65 19.76
C HIS A 300 -4.77 8.00 19.07
N ARG A 301 -4.58 8.00 17.75
CA ARG A 301 -4.40 9.23 16.96
C ARG A 301 -5.18 9.16 15.67
N ILE A 302 -5.79 10.28 15.30
CA ILE A 302 -6.43 10.49 14.01
C ILE A 302 -6.12 11.90 13.50
N GLU A 303 -6.17 12.09 12.20
CA GLU A 303 -5.82 13.34 11.52
C GLU A 303 -6.92 13.76 10.55
N GLU A 304 -7.23 15.06 10.57
CA GLU A 304 -7.99 15.70 9.52
C GLU A 304 -7.06 16.60 8.70
N ALA A 305 -7.00 16.38 7.39
CA ALA A 305 -6.36 17.30 6.48
C ALA A 305 -7.36 18.35 5.96
N PHE A 306 -6.84 19.53 5.65
CA PHE A 306 -7.57 20.68 5.12
C PHE A 306 -6.75 21.29 3.98
N PRO A 307 -7.24 21.24 2.73
CA PRO A 307 -6.54 21.82 1.59
C PRO A 307 -6.27 23.32 1.81
N ILE A 308 -5.07 23.76 1.41
CA ILE A 308 -4.68 25.19 1.40
C ILE A 308 -4.47 25.72 -0.02
N THR A 309 -4.51 24.83 -1.00
CA THR A 309 -4.32 25.10 -2.43
C THR A 309 -5.13 24.09 -3.23
N GLU A 310 -5.31 24.39 -4.51
CA GLU A 310 -5.75 23.42 -5.51
C GLU A 310 -4.52 22.81 -6.20
N TRP A 311 -4.60 21.52 -6.48
CA TRP A 311 -3.54 20.77 -7.17
C TRP A 311 -3.94 20.47 -8.61
N TYR A 312 -2.96 20.54 -9.50
CA TYR A 312 -3.11 20.22 -10.91
C TYR A 312 -1.96 19.30 -11.35
N THR A 313 -2.14 18.60 -12.45
CA THR A 313 -1.10 17.74 -13.03
C THR A 313 -1.05 17.83 -14.55
N SER A 314 0.13 17.60 -15.12
CA SER A 314 0.36 17.60 -16.56
C SER A 314 1.56 16.75 -16.97
N VAL A 315 1.65 16.47 -18.27
CA VAL A 315 2.74 15.68 -18.88
C VAL A 315 4.06 16.44 -18.85
N TYR A 316 4.05 17.75 -19.09
CA TYR A 316 5.25 18.57 -19.15
C TYR A 316 5.25 19.66 -18.06
N ALA A 317 6.42 19.90 -17.46
CA ALA A 317 6.63 20.98 -16.50
C ALA A 317 6.30 22.38 -17.06
N SER A 318 6.42 22.56 -18.38
CA SER A 318 6.15 23.82 -19.07
C SER A 318 4.70 23.98 -19.54
N ASP A 319 3.82 23.00 -19.27
CA ASP A 319 2.44 23.08 -19.74
C ASP A 319 1.69 24.27 -19.13
N PRO A 320 0.97 25.05 -19.95
CA PRO A 320 0.18 26.19 -19.47
C PRO A 320 -1.04 25.72 -18.67
N PRO A 321 -1.61 26.56 -17.78
CA PRO A 321 -2.74 26.19 -16.92
C PRO A 321 -3.92 25.52 -17.64
N GLN A 322 -4.23 25.91 -18.87
CA GLN A 322 -5.34 25.36 -19.66
C GLN A 322 -5.16 23.89 -20.05
N ARG A 323 -3.92 23.37 -20.05
CA ARG A 323 -3.62 21.96 -20.32
C ARG A 323 -3.50 21.11 -19.05
N ARG A 324 -3.49 21.74 -17.88
CA ARG A 324 -3.32 21.04 -16.60
C ARG A 324 -4.66 20.47 -16.14
N ARG A 325 -4.68 19.20 -15.77
CA ARG A 325 -5.86 18.56 -15.17
C ARG A 325 -5.90 18.86 -13.68
N ARG A 326 -7.03 19.33 -13.17
CA ARG A 326 -7.26 19.49 -11.72
C ARG A 326 -7.32 18.12 -11.05
N ILE A 327 -6.60 17.96 -9.94
CA ILE A 327 -6.73 16.83 -9.02
C ILE A 327 -7.77 17.19 -7.98
N ARG A 328 -8.70 16.27 -7.70
CA ARG A 328 -9.78 16.52 -6.73
C ARG A 328 -9.67 15.59 -5.54
N SER A 329 -9.39 16.17 -4.39
CA SER A 329 -9.45 15.49 -3.11
C SER A 329 -10.88 15.44 -2.60
N THR A 330 -11.66 14.54 -3.20
CA THR A 330 -13.13 14.48 -3.04
C THR A 330 -13.57 14.26 -1.60
N TRP A 331 -12.70 13.68 -0.76
CA TRP A 331 -13.02 13.47 0.65
C TRP A 331 -13.15 14.79 1.42
N PHE A 332 -12.22 15.73 1.24
CA PHE A 332 -12.25 17.01 1.94
C PHE A 332 -13.44 17.87 1.49
N GLU A 333 -13.74 17.87 0.19
CA GLU A 333 -14.84 18.66 -0.39
C GLU A 333 -16.19 18.31 0.23
N ASN A 334 -16.39 17.03 0.60
CA ASN A 334 -17.67 16.54 1.09
C ASN A 334 -17.72 16.29 2.61
N ARG A 335 -16.58 16.22 3.30
CA ARG A 335 -16.49 15.87 4.72
C ARG A 335 -17.43 16.72 5.60
N ASP A 336 -17.39 18.04 5.44
CA ASP A 336 -18.15 18.93 6.33
C ASP A 336 -19.67 18.79 6.08
N ARG A 337 -20.08 18.40 4.87
CA ARG A 337 -21.47 18.04 4.56
C ARG A 337 -21.90 16.77 5.29
N PHE A 338 -21.00 15.81 5.47
CA PHE A 338 -21.24 14.52 6.14
C PHE A 338 -21.20 14.62 7.68
N LYS A 339 -20.48 15.60 8.21
CA LYS A 339 -20.45 15.91 9.66
C LYS A 339 -21.68 16.69 10.15
N ASP A 340 -22.51 17.20 9.24
CA ASP A 340 -23.77 17.85 9.58
C ASP A 340 -24.86 16.82 9.89
N PHE A 341 -24.91 16.38 11.15
CA PHE A 341 -25.84 15.35 11.63
C PHE A 341 -27.31 15.79 11.74
N THR A 342 -27.63 17.02 11.32
CA THR A 342 -29.01 17.49 11.14
C THR A 342 -29.60 17.02 9.81
N LYS A 343 -28.74 16.68 8.83
CA LYS A 343 -29.17 16.17 7.53
C LYS A 343 -29.65 14.71 7.62
N PRO A 344 -30.50 14.27 6.67
CA PRO A 344 -30.89 12.87 6.56
C PRO A 344 -29.67 11.96 6.41
N ILE A 345 -29.69 10.85 7.13
CA ILE A 345 -28.66 9.82 7.05
C ILE A 345 -28.76 9.14 5.67
N PRO A 346 -27.65 8.97 4.93
CA PRO A 346 -27.66 8.25 3.65
C PRO A 346 -28.16 6.81 3.77
N LEU A 347 -28.63 6.23 2.67
CA LEU A 347 -29.12 4.85 2.64
C LEU A 347 -28.07 3.86 3.15
N GLY A 348 -28.50 2.84 3.90
CA GLY A 348 -27.66 1.77 4.43
C GLY A 348 -26.90 2.13 5.71
N TRP A 349 -27.01 3.37 6.19
CA TRP A 349 -26.37 3.81 7.44
C TRP A 349 -27.32 3.83 8.62
N SER A 350 -26.81 3.39 9.77
CA SER A 350 -27.43 3.53 11.07
C SER A 350 -26.55 4.37 12.00
N ARG A 351 -27.15 4.99 13.02
CA ARG A 351 -26.48 5.85 14.00
C ARG A 351 -26.80 5.40 15.42
N ARG A 352 -25.79 5.32 16.28
CA ARG A 352 -25.90 5.02 17.71
C ARG A 352 -25.27 6.14 18.55
N ASP A 353 -25.79 6.36 19.75
CA ASP A 353 -25.20 7.30 20.71
C ASP A 353 -23.98 6.66 21.37
N VAL A 354 -22.88 7.41 21.47
CA VAL A 354 -21.62 6.90 22.03
C VAL A 354 -21.82 6.42 23.47
N ASP A 355 -22.65 7.11 24.25
CA ASP A 355 -22.92 6.77 25.66
C ASP A 355 -23.67 5.43 25.82
N THR A 356 -24.36 4.97 24.77
CA THR A 356 -25.12 3.71 24.75
C THR A 356 -24.38 2.55 24.10
N ALA A 357 -23.23 2.81 23.48
CA ALA A 357 -22.39 1.80 22.84
C ALA A 357 -21.63 0.99 23.91
N THR A 358 -22.29 -0.04 24.43
CA THR A 358 -21.79 -0.94 25.50
C THR A 358 -20.57 -1.79 25.10
N SER A 359 -20.13 -1.78 23.83
CA SER A 359 -19.10 -2.71 23.34
C SER A 359 -17.64 -2.24 23.49
N SER A 360 -17.34 -1.11 24.15
CA SER A 360 -15.96 -0.60 24.13
C SER A 360 -15.59 0.48 25.16
N GLN A 361 -16.07 0.40 26.41
CA GLN A 361 -15.68 1.37 27.44
C GLN A 361 -14.18 1.28 27.86
N SER A 362 -13.44 0.28 27.41
CA SER A 362 -12.05 0.07 27.85
C SER A 362 -10.98 0.78 27.03
N GLU A 363 -11.26 1.28 25.81
CA GLU A 363 -10.21 1.81 24.92
C GLU A 363 -10.38 3.29 24.52
N PRO A 364 -9.30 4.07 24.47
CA PRO A 364 -9.36 5.49 24.12
C PRO A 364 -9.68 5.68 22.64
N CYS A 365 -10.86 6.23 22.32
CA CYS A 365 -11.20 6.59 20.94
C CYS A 365 -11.18 8.12 20.75
N PRO A 366 -10.18 8.70 20.08
CA PRO A 366 -10.26 10.10 19.66
C PRO A 366 -11.38 10.26 18.62
N HIS A 367 -11.92 11.47 18.48
CA HIS A 367 -12.91 11.79 17.47
C HIS A 367 -12.65 13.18 16.86
N PRO A 368 -13.03 13.38 15.58
CA PRO A 368 -13.01 14.70 14.97
C PRO A 368 -13.94 15.68 15.70
N ASP A 369 -13.74 16.99 15.48
CA ASP A 369 -14.65 18.01 15.99
C ASP A 369 -16.10 17.73 15.54
N GLY A 370 -17.05 17.89 16.46
CA GLY A 370 -18.48 17.64 16.21
C GLY A 370 -18.87 16.16 16.13
N CYS A 371 -17.91 15.22 16.13
CA CYS A 371 -18.15 13.79 15.91
C CYS A 371 -18.11 12.95 17.20
N GLY A 372 -18.17 13.57 18.37
CA GLY A 372 -18.05 12.87 19.66
C GLY A 372 -19.35 12.26 20.20
N LYS A 373 -20.51 12.63 19.63
CA LYS A 373 -21.83 12.21 20.12
C LYS A 373 -22.31 10.89 19.51
N TYR A 374 -21.94 10.63 18.26
CA TYR A 374 -22.53 9.54 17.49
C TYR A 374 -21.46 8.68 16.83
N ILE A 375 -21.75 7.39 16.74
CA ILE A 375 -21.04 6.43 15.90
C ILE A 375 -21.99 5.93 14.82
N PHE A 376 -21.44 5.74 13.62
CA PHE A 376 -22.18 5.28 12.46
C PHE A 376 -21.74 3.87 12.08
N GLN A 377 -22.65 3.10 11.51
CA GLN A 377 -22.40 1.76 10.99
C GLN A 377 -23.19 1.54 9.69
N HIS A 378 -22.63 0.83 8.72
CA HIS A 378 -23.28 0.56 7.45
C HIS A 378 -23.66 -0.92 7.30
N ASP A 379 -24.84 -1.20 6.74
CA ASP A 379 -25.43 -2.54 6.62
C ASP A 379 -24.58 -3.49 5.76
N ALA A 380 -23.87 -2.95 4.77
CA ALA A 380 -22.98 -3.73 3.90
C ALA A 380 -21.76 -4.32 4.62
N ILE A 381 -21.33 -3.73 5.75
CA ILE A 381 -20.21 -4.26 6.54
C ILE A 381 -20.32 -3.85 8.00
N THR A 382 -20.75 -4.78 8.84
CA THR A 382 -21.01 -4.51 10.26
C THR A 382 -19.84 -4.90 11.15
N GLU A 383 -19.10 -5.96 10.82
CA GLU A 383 -17.98 -6.47 11.61
C GLU A 383 -16.89 -7.12 10.75
N ILE A 384 -15.66 -7.14 11.26
CA ILE A 384 -14.51 -7.86 10.70
C ILE A 384 -13.79 -8.57 11.83
N ASN A 385 -13.61 -9.88 11.68
CA ASN A 385 -12.94 -10.73 12.68
C ASN A 385 -13.56 -10.57 14.09
N GLY A 386 -14.89 -10.45 14.15
CA GLY A 386 -15.63 -10.23 15.40
C GLY A 386 -15.52 -8.82 15.98
N ASN A 387 -14.81 -7.89 15.33
CA ASN A 387 -14.73 -6.50 15.74
C ASN A 387 -15.69 -5.63 14.92
N PRO A 388 -16.44 -4.71 15.55
CA PRO A 388 -17.35 -3.84 14.83
C PRO A 388 -16.59 -2.91 13.87
N VAL A 389 -17.15 -2.70 12.68
CA VAL A 389 -16.69 -1.68 11.74
C VAL A 389 -17.54 -0.43 11.96
N GLU A 390 -16.89 0.66 12.37
CA GLU A 390 -17.54 1.87 12.86
C GLU A 390 -16.93 3.12 12.21
N TRP A 391 -17.73 4.17 12.02
CA TRP A 391 -17.30 5.41 11.37
C TRP A 391 -17.71 6.64 12.17
N HIS A 392 -16.92 7.71 12.06
CA HIS A 392 -17.19 8.97 12.76
C HIS A 392 -18.34 9.77 12.13
N TYR A 393 -18.60 9.57 10.84
CA TYR A 393 -19.67 10.21 10.09
C TYR A 393 -20.04 9.37 8.86
N PRO A 394 -21.30 9.42 8.39
CA PRO A 394 -21.77 8.63 7.25
C PRO A 394 -21.47 9.33 5.92
N PHE A 395 -21.29 8.58 4.85
CA PHE A 395 -21.03 9.11 3.51
C PHE A 395 -21.67 8.23 2.44
N PRO A 396 -21.97 8.75 1.23
CA PRO A 396 -22.43 7.93 0.12
C PRO A 396 -21.43 6.82 -0.18
N VAL A 397 -21.90 5.58 -0.16
CA VAL A 397 -21.11 4.40 -0.53
C VAL A 397 -21.61 3.94 -1.89
N ASN A 398 -20.70 3.84 -2.86
CA ASN A 398 -21.05 3.29 -4.17
C ASN A 398 -21.19 1.77 -4.04
N GLU A 399 -22.26 1.21 -4.60
CA GLU A 399 -22.42 -0.24 -4.66
C GLU A 399 -21.38 -0.84 -5.62
N ILE A 400 -20.43 -1.60 -5.06
CA ILE A 400 -19.45 -2.32 -5.86
C ILE A 400 -20.03 -3.67 -6.25
N THR A 401 -20.37 -3.80 -7.52
CA THR A 401 -20.76 -5.07 -8.15
C THR A 401 -19.59 -5.64 -8.95
N MET A 402 -19.71 -6.90 -9.40
CA MET A 402 -18.72 -7.49 -10.30
C MET A 402 -18.57 -6.71 -11.62
N THR A 403 -19.58 -5.93 -12.00
CA THR A 403 -19.60 -5.09 -13.21
C THR A 403 -19.09 -3.68 -12.98
N THR A 404 -18.83 -3.25 -11.74
CA THR A 404 -18.29 -1.91 -11.47
C THR A 404 -16.91 -1.77 -12.10
N ALA A 405 -16.80 -0.93 -13.13
CA ALA A 405 -15.55 -0.72 -13.85
C ALA A 405 -14.55 0.01 -12.93
N PRO A 406 -13.29 -0.43 -12.87
CA PRO A 406 -12.24 0.35 -12.22
C PRO A 406 -11.91 1.60 -13.04
N PHE A 407 -11.35 2.61 -12.38
CA PHE A 407 -10.93 3.86 -13.01
C PHE A 407 -9.51 4.23 -12.56
N MET A 408 -8.61 4.40 -13.52
CA MET A 408 -7.28 4.96 -13.28
C MET A 408 -7.15 6.25 -14.07
N PRO A 409 -6.73 7.36 -13.44
CA PRO A 409 -6.52 8.60 -14.16
C PRO A 409 -5.33 8.49 -15.11
N ASP A 410 -5.24 9.42 -16.07
CA ASP A 410 -4.01 9.58 -16.87
C ASP A 410 -2.82 9.85 -15.94
N GLN A 411 -1.72 9.15 -16.21
CA GLN A 411 -0.52 9.22 -15.38
C GLN A 411 0.39 10.33 -15.90
N THR A 412 0.46 11.43 -15.14
CA THR A 412 1.18 12.66 -15.47
C THR A 412 2.20 12.98 -14.38
N GLN A 413 3.42 13.35 -14.78
CA GLN A 413 4.60 13.37 -13.89
C GLN A 413 4.74 14.65 -13.08
N TYR A 414 4.22 15.77 -13.58
CA TYR A 414 4.39 17.06 -12.94
C TYR A 414 3.13 17.46 -12.20
N LEU A 415 3.31 18.00 -11.01
CA LEU A 415 2.26 18.59 -10.19
C LEU A 415 2.44 20.10 -10.11
N PHE A 416 1.33 20.82 -10.03
CA PHE A 416 1.29 22.27 -9.99
C PHE A 416 0.34 22.75 -8.89
N CYS A 417 0.77 23.74 -8.11
CA CYS A 417 -0.09 24.41 -7.15
C CYS A 417 0.46 25.81 -6.79
N GLU A 418 -0.36 26.61 -6.11
CA GLU A 418 0.07 27.87 -5.49
C GLU A 418 0.20 27.64 -3.99
N THR A 419 1.41 27.76 -3.44
CA THR A 419 1.63 27.45 -2.01
C THR A 419 2.60 28.43 -1.35
N PHE A 420 2.88 28.20 -0.07
CA PHE A 420 3.81 28.96 0.73
C PHE A 420 5.09 28.15 0.97
N GLN A 421 6.22 28.82 0.78
CA GLN A 421 7.57 28.32 1.04
C GLN A 421 8.16 29.06 2.24
N ALA A 422 8.95 28.34 3.03
CA ALA A 422 9.88 28.90 4.01
C ALA A 422 11.22 28.18 3.92
N THR A 423 12.29 28.86 4.33
CA THR A 423 13.60 28.24 4.56
C THR A 423 13.81 28.14 6.07
N LEU A 424 14.08 26.93 6.56
CA LEU A 424 14.24 26.64 7.99
C LEU A 424 15.63 26.06 8.27
N SER A 425 16.07 26.15 9.52
CA SER A 425 17.31 25.51 9.97
C SER A 425 17.01 24.11 10.51
N GLY A 426 17.59 23.09 9.90
CA GLY A 426 17.42 21.70 10.30
C GLY A 426 18.58 21.17 11.14
N TYR A 427 18.27 20.29 12.10
CA TYR A 427 19.25 19.63 12.96
C TYR A 427 18.88 18.17 13.21
N GLN A 428 19.89 17.33 13.46
CA GLN A 428 19.65 15.96 13.88
C GLN A 428 18.89 15.90 15.22
N GLN A 429 17.95 14.97 15.31
CA GLN A 429 17.22 14.70 16.54
C GLN A 429 17.82 13.50 17.28
N GLU A 430 18.57 13.73 18.36
CA GLU A 430 18.91 12.66 19.29
C GLU A 430 17.68 12.28 20.13
N ILE A 431 17.05 11.15 19.81
CA ILE A 431 16.12 10.47 20.71
C ILE A 431 16.78 9.16 21.15
N TYR A 432 16.90 8.99 22.48
CA TYR A 432 17.27 7.77 23.20
C TYR A 432 17.68 6.57 22.33
N ARG A 433 18.99 6.45 22.03
CA ARG A 433 19.59 5.33 21.29
C ARG A 433 19.44 3.96 21.96
N SER A 434 18.86 3.87 23.16
CA SER A 434 18.85 2.67 24.00
C SER A 434 17.75 1.66 23.69
N ILE A 435 16.68 2.03 22.97
CA ILE A 435 15.52 1.13 22.74
C ILE A 435 15.25 0.87 21.24
N TYR A 436 15.54 1.84 20.36
CA TYR A 436 15.24 1.71 18.93
C TYR A 436 16.45 2.06 18.04
N PRO A 437 16.83 1.18 17.09
CA PRO A 437 17.89 1.50 16.14
C PRO A 437 17.42 2.60 15.15
N LYS A 438 18.08 3.76 15.22
CA LYS A 438 18.13 4.84 14.20
C LYS A 438 16.79 5.49 13.83
N HIS A 439 16.29 6.39 14.68
CA HIS A 439 15.27 7.36 14.25
C HIS A 439 15.85 8.32 13.20
N LEU A 440 15.37 8.21 11.96
CA LEU A 440 15.68 9.13 10.86
C LEU A 440 14.72 10.33 10.90
N GLU A 441 14.93 11.24 11.85
CA GLU A 441 14.13 12.45 12.05
C GLU A 441 15.06 13.65 12.23
N ALA A 442 14.71 14.78 11.61
CA ALA A 442 15.39 16.07 11.85
C ALA A 442 14.41 17.06 12.46
N LYS A 443 14.87 17.85 13.43
CA LYS A 443 14.12 18.99 13.98
C LYS A 443 14.24 20.17 13.04
N LEU A 444 13.16 20.93 12.90
CA LEU A 444 13.13 22.19 12.16
C LEU A 444 13.03 23.35 13.14
N CYS A 445 13.92 24.31 12.99
CA CYS A 445 13.98 25.52 13.79
C CYS A 445 13.68 26.76 12.95
N ASP A 446 13.04 27.75 13.57
CA ASP A 446 12.96 29.09 13.01
C ASP A 446 14.32 29.81 13.08
N ARG A 447 14.36 31.05 12.57
CA ARG A 447 15.57 31.90 12.59
C ARG A 447 16.10 32.24 13.97
N PHE A 448 15.31 32.03 15.03
CA PHE A 448 15.67 32.28 16.42
C PHE A 448 16.10 30.99 17.15
N GLY A 449 16.15 29.86 16.44
CA GLY A 449 16.51 28.56 17.02
C GLY A 449 15.36 27.87 17.75
N LYS A 450 14.13 28.41 17.71
CA LYS A 450 12.96 27.75 18.29
C LYS A 450 12.59 26.56 17.42
N VAL A 451 12.46 25.37 18.01
CA VAL A 451 11.93 24.19 17.31
C VAL A 451 10.46 24.40 17.00
N ILE A 452 10.10 24.36 15.72
CA ILE A 452 8.73 24.58 15.23
C ILE A 452 8.16 23.38 14.48
N GLY A 453 8.97 22.34 14.24
CA GLY A 453 8.52 21.15 13.52
C GLY A 453 9.62 20.12 13.33
N LYS A 454 9.38 19.21 12.39
CA LYS A 454 10.25 18.10 12.09
C LYS A 454 10.13 17.59 10.66
N LEU A 455 11.14 16.85 10.20
CA LEU A 455 11.16 16.08 8.95
C LEU A 455 11.32 14.58 9.23
N ASP A 456 10.49 13.77 8.58
CA ASP A 456 10.60 12.31 8.53
C ASP A 456 11.60 11.94 7.42
N LEU A 457 12.87 11.74 7.75
CA LEU A 457 13.92 11.52 6.76
C LEU A 457 13.88 10.12 6.16
N VAL A 458 14.22 10.05 4.87
CA VAL A 458 14.07 8.84 4.06
C VAL A 458 15.20 7.83 4.29
N ASN A 459 16.42 8.27 4.58
CA ASN A 459 17.58 7.39 4.79
C ASN A 459 18.67 8.04 5.65
N GLN A 460 19.71 7.25 5.97
CA GLN A 460 20.85 7.72 6.76
C GLN A 460 21.66 8.80 6.03
N ASP A 461 21.80 8.73 4.71
CA ASP A 461 22.53 9.74 3.94
C ASP A 461 21.89 11.12 4.09
N SER A 462 20.56 11.18 4.05
CA SER A 462 19.80 12.41 4.30
C SER A 462 20.01 12.93 5.72
N MET A 463 20.06 12.04 6.72
CA MET A 463 20.30 12.39 8.13
C MET A 463 21.70 12.97 8.34
N ASN A 464 22.71 12.41 7.67
CA ASN A 464 24.10 12.85 7.78
C ASN A 464 24.34 14.27 7.21
N LEU A 465 23.39 14.81 6.43
CA LEU A 465 23.46 16.21 5.96
C LEU A 465 23.15 17.21 7.07
N PHE A 466 22.42 16.79 8.11
CA PHE A 466 22.05 17.67 9.21
C PHE A 466 23.17 17.67 10.27
N PRO A 467 23.55 18.83 10.81
CA PRO A 467 24.48 18.88 11.94
C PRO A 467 23.82 18.37 13.23
N GLU A 468 24.65 17.92 14.19
CA GLU A 468 24.18 17.59 15.54
C GLU A 468 23.72 18.87 16.26
N PHE A 469 22.69 18.75 17.11
CA PHE A 469 22.17 19.87 17.89
C PHE A 469 23.12 20.19 19.06
N ALA A 470 24.17 20.98 18.82
CA ALA A 470 25.12 21.42 19.85
C ALA A 470 24.86 22.87 20.29
N ASP A 471 25.04 23.16 21.58
CA ASP A 471 24.81 24.48 22.20
C ASP A 471 25.69 25.62 21.66
N THR A 472 26.72 25.30 20.86
CA THR A 472 27.65 26.26 20.25
C THR A 472 27.49 26.27 18.73
N ALA A 473 26.42 26.92 18.27
CA ALA A 473 26.19 27.47 16.92
C ALA A 473 27.08 26.92 15.77
N GLU A 474 26.73 25.76 15.23
CA GLU A 474 26.78 25.57 13.78
C GLU A 474 25.43 26.03 13.19
N ASN A 475 25.49 26.72 12.05
CA ASN A 475 24.28 27.05 11.30
C ASN A 475 23.64 25.73 10.86
N GLY A 476 22.40 25.48 11.29
CA GLY A 476 21.65 24.30 10.87
C GLY A 476 21.56 24.20 9.35
N LEU A 477 21.34 22.99 8.84
CA LEU A 477 21.16 22.79 7.40
C LEU A 477 19.97 23.62 6.93
N GLN A 478 20.18 24.52 5.99
CA GLN A 478 19.09 25.32 5.43
C GLN A 478 18.24 24.42 4.53
N VAL A 479 16.98 24.25 4.91
CA VAL A 479 16.03 23.39 4.20
C VAL A 479 14.86 24.22 3.66
N ASP A 480 14.65 24.13 2.35
CA ASP A 480 13.48 24.71 1.71
C ASP A 480 12.29 23.79 1.89
N VAL A 481 11.26 24.30 2.56
CA VAL A 481 10.03 23.56 2.83
C VAL A 481 8.84 24.26 2.21
N VAL A 482 7.94 23.47 1.64
CA VAL A 482 6.69 23.95 1.03
C VAL A 482 5.49 23.35 1.76
N ALA A 483 4.48 24.17 2.05
CA ALA A 483 3.25 23.70 2.67
C ALA A 483 2.37 22.94 1.67
N ILE A 484 1.70 21.87 2.14
CA ILE A 484 0.85 21.02 1.32
C ILE A 484 -0.61 21.13 1.75
N CYS A 485 -0.88 20.97 3.04
CA CYS A 485 -2.20 21.13 3.64
C CYS A 485 -2.06 21.48 5.13
N LYS A 486 -3.13 22.04 5.71
CA LYS A 486 -3.27 22.10 7.17
C LYS A 486 -3.68 20.72 7.68
N LEU A 487 -3.17 20.33 8.84
CA LEU A 487 -3.56 19.12 9.55
C LEU A 487 -4.12 19.50 10.92
N LYS A 488 -5.16 18.79 11.36
CA LYS A 488 -5.65 18.81 12.73
C LYS A 488 -5.52 17.39 13.29
N LYS A 489 -4.58 17.22 14.21
CA LYS A 489 -4.25 15.94 14.84
C LYS A 489 -4.96 15.84 16.17
N TYR A 490 -5.70 14.77 16.35
CA TYR A 490 -6.41 14.45 17.58
C TYR A 490 -5.69 13.31 18.29
N THR A 491 -5.54 13.40 19.60
CA THR A 491 -4.85 12.37 20.38
C THR A 491 -5.59 12.10 21.68
N LYS A 492 -5.82 10.82 21.97
CA LYS A 492 -6.41 10.37 23.23
C LYS A 492 -5.57 9.24 23.81
N LYS A 493 -5.19 9.34 25.09
CA LYS A 493 -4.28 8.40 25.77
C LYS A 493 -5.04 7.34 26.56
N GLU A 494 -6.07 7.77 27.29
CA GLU A 494 -6.92 6.94 28.13
C GLU A 494 -8.39 7.30 27.87
N SER A 495 -9.32 6.36 28.06
CA SER A 495 -10.76 6.57 27.81
C SER A 495 -11.31 7.80 28.55
N ASP A 496 -10.85 8.01 29.78
CA ASP A 496 -11.28 9.10 30.67
C ASP A 496 -10.43 10.37 30.53
N SER A 497 -9.34 10.32 29.76
CA SER A 497 -8.49 11.50 29.54
C SER A 497 -9.12 12.46 28.52
N PRO A 498 -8.97 13.79 28.71
CA PRO A 498 -9.39 14.75 27.70
C PRO A 498 -8.56 14.52 26.42
N GLN A 499 -9.24 14.55 25.27
CA GLN A 499 -8.57 14.55 23.98
C GLN A 499 -7.75 15.84 23.82
N THR A 500 -6.53 15.71 23.32
CA THR A 500 -5.71 16.85 22.90
C THR A 500 -5.79 17.03 21.40
N THR A 501 -5.65 18.29 20.96
CA THR A 501 -5.72 18.67 19.56
C THR A 501 -4.52 19.51 19.20
N GLN A 502 -3.90 19.23 18.06
CA GLN A 502 -2.75 19.97 17.55
C GLN A 502 -2.99 20.37 16.10
N ASN A 503 -2.84 21.67 15.81
CA ASN A 503 -2.90 22.20 14.45
C ASN A 503 -1.48 22.26 13.87
N LEU A 504 -1.30 21.68 12.69
CA LEU A 504 -0.02 21.55 12.00
C LEU A 504 -0.18 21.96 10.53
N TYR A 505 0.93 22.18 9.84
CA TYR A 505 0.99 22.06 8.39
C TYR A 505 1.78 20.81 8.03
N LEU A 506 1.26 20.04 7.07
CA LEU A 506 2.03 19.05 6.34
C LEU A 506 2.95 19.82 5.37
N ILE A 507 4.23 19.51 5.40
CA ILE A 507 5.24 20.14 4.56
C ILE A 507 6.05 19.10 3.80
N LEU A 508 6.61 19.51 2.66
CA LEU A 508 7.66 18.75 1.96
C LEU A 508 8.96 19.51 2.02
N TRP A 509 10.04 18.81 2.35
CA TRP A 509 11.40 19.30 2.06
C TRP A 509 11.70 19.04 0.59
N VAL A 510 12.09 20.10 -0.12
CA VAL A 510 12.33 20.06 -1.57
C VAL A 510 13.73 20.56 -1.93
N GLU A 511 14.26 20.04 -3.03
CA GLU A 511 15.43 20.55 -3.71
C GLU A 511 15.01 21.14 -5.06
N TRP A 512 15.54 22.31 -5.42
CA TRP A 512 15.23 22.98 -6.69
C TRP A 512 16.28 22.66 -7.76
N LYS A 513 15.83 22.18 -8.92
CA LYS A 513 16.67 21.98 -10.12
C LYS A 513 15.95 22.54 -11.33
N ASP A 514 16.57 23.51 -12.00
CA ASP A 514 16.04 24.15 -13.21
C ASP A 514 14.58 24.66 -13.06
N GLY A 515 14.24 25.18 -11.87
CA GLY A 515 12.90 25.69 -11.55
C GLY A 515 11.87 24.61 -11.19
N ILE A 516 12.25 23.34 -11.14
CA ILE A 516 11.41 22.22 -10.71
C ILE A 516 11.84 21.80 -9.30
N ALA A 517 10.86 21.66 -8.40
CA ALA A 517 11.07 21.13 -7.07
C ALA A 517 11.06 19.60 -7.11
N TYR A 518 11.98 18.99 -6.37
CA TYR A 518 12.07 17.55 -6.16
C TYR A 518 11.91 17.25 -4.68
N ARG A 519 10.91 16.44 -4.31
CA ARG A 519 10.64 16.01 -2.94
C ARG A 519 11.78 15.14 -2.42
N LEU A 520 12.39 15.57 -1.31
CA LEU A 520 13.40 14.80 -0.57
C LEU A 520 12.75 14.04 0.60
N SER A 521 11.90 14.71 1.37
CA SER A 521 11.14 14.09 2.47
C SER A 521 9.87 14.86 2.77
N SER A 522 9.05 14.33 3.69
CA SER A 522 7.90 15.03 4.28
C SER A 522 8.15 15.36 5.73
N GLY A 523 7.33 16.24 6.30
CA GLY A 523 7.39 16.59 7.70
C GLY A 523 6.17 17.36 8.16
N GLU A 524 6.22 17.83 9.39
CA GLU A 524 5.14 18.61 10.00
C GLU A 524 5.69 19.76 10.82
N VAL A 525 5.02 20.91 10.75
CA VAL A 525 5.33 22.13 11.52
C VAL A 525 4.09 22.60 12.27
N ILE A 526 4.30 23.19 13.44
CA ILE A 526 3.24 23.74 14.28
C ILE A 526 2.60 24.92 13.55
N ALA A 527 1.28 24.90 13.38
CA ALA A 527 0.59 25.91 12.56
C ALA A 527 0.77 27.33 13.07
N GLU A 528 0.67 27.54 14.39
CA GLU A 528 0.85 28.86 14.99
C GLU A 528 2.25 29.43 14.76
N ASP A 529 3.27 28.57 14.73
CA ASP A 529 4.65 28.99 14.52
C ASP A 529 4.96 29.19 13.03
N TRP A 530 4.43 28.33 12.16
CA TRP A 530 4.50 28.49 10.71
C TRP A 530 3.89 29.81 10.24
N GLU A 531 2.74 30.19 10.79
CA GLU A 531 2.03 31.43 10.43
C GLU A 531 2.74 32.71 10.91
N LYS A 532 3.73 32.60 11.80
CA LYS A 532 4.59 33.71 12.24
C LYS A 532 5.85 33.88 11.39
N LEU A 533 6.14 32.93 10.49
CA LEU A 533 7.29 33.01 9.60
C LEU A 533 7.07 34.03 8.48
N ASP A 534 8.17 34.48 7.88
CA ASP A 534 8.13 35.25 6.64
C ASP A 534 7.93 34.28 5.46
N LEU A 535 6.67 34.01 5.14
CA LEU A 535 6.28 33.02 4.13
C LEU A 535 6.30 33.62 2.72
N LYS A 536 7.01 32.97 1.80
CA LYS A 536 7.02 33.34 0.38
C LYS A 536 5.94 32.57 -0.37
N LYS A 537 4.99 33.27 -1.00
CA LYS A 537 4.05 32.63 -1.93
C LYS A 537 4.76 32.25 -3.24
N ILE A 538 4.54 31.02 -3.71
CA ILE A 538 5.19 30.46 -4.90
C ILE A 538 4.21 29.69 -5.79
N SER A 539 4.48 29.69 -7.10
CA SER A 539 3.93 28.73 -8.05
C SER A 539 4.83 27.49 -8.07
N LEU A 540 4.41 26.42 -7.41
CA LEU A 540 5.19 25.20 -7.30
C LEU A 540 5.01 24.34 -8.56
N VAL A 541 6.12 23.86 -9.11
CA VAL A 541 6.16 22.74 -10.06
C VAL A 541 6.94 21.61 -9.39
N LEU A 542 6.27 20.51 -9.09
CA LEU A 542 6.84 19.36 -8.37
C LEU A 542 6.97 18.17 -9.34
N GLY A 543 8.18 17.62 -9.48
CA GLY A 543 8.54 16.61 -10.49
C GLY A 543 9.06 15.30 -9.96
#